data_AF-A0A960MDQ7-F1
#
_entry.id   AF-A0A960MDQ7-F1
#
_cell.length_a   1.000
_cell.length_b   1.000
_cell.length_c   1.000
_cell.angle_alpha   90.00
_cell.angle_beta   90.00
_cell.angle_gamma   90.00
#
_symmetry.space_group_name_H-M   'P 1'
#
loop_
_entity.id
_entity.type
_entity.pdbx_description
1 polymer ?
#
loop_
_entity_poly.entity_id
_entity_poly.type
_entity_poly.pdbx_seq_one_letter_code
_entity_poly.pdbx_strand_id
1 'polypeptide(L)'
;GVTIHKSTVTATGGDVDITGTGSALATLNYNQGIFAQGSTMSAGGAISFTGNGGTGTNNNHGIQIHSTALNATGALTLTGTADASTSGTLNCGIYISNSSTLNGAGGVSVVTGFGGGGTGKNHGIYMTRDTSTSLTEPDFVGTAGDPGAPNSLDRAGTHSYFN
;
A
#
# COMPACT_ATOMS: atom_id res chain seq x y z
N GLY A 1 5.15 11.27 -4.95
CA GLY A 1 3.84 11.91 -4.96
C GLY A 1 3.52 12.55 -3.64
N VAL A 2 2.44 12.11 -2.98
CA VAL A 2 1.96 12.67 -1.71
C VAL A 2 2.76 12.09 -0.54
N THR A 3 3.17 12.94 0.40
CA THR A 3 3.81 12.52 1.65
C THR A 3 2.99 12.98 2.85
N ILE A 4 2.70 12.06 3.77
CA ILE A 4 1.95 12.28 5.00
C ILE A 4 2.80 11.80 6.16
N HIS A 5 3.59 12.70 6.72
CA HIS A 5 4.62 12.37 7.69
C HIS A 5 4.27 12.95 9.06
N LYS A 6 4.19 12.08 10.08
CA LYS A 6 3.93 12.43 11.48
C LYS A 6 2.73 13.37 11.64
N SER A 7 1.67 13.06 10.92
CA SER A 7 0.50 13.93 10.78
C SER A 7 -0.78 13.26 11.26
N THR A 8 -1.77 14.07 11.63
CA THR A 8 -3.14 13.62 11.87
C THR A 8 -4.05 14.21 10.79
N VAL A 9 -4.81 13.35 10.12
CA VAL A 9 -5.81 13.74 9.10
C VAL A 9 -7.17 13.22 9.54
N THR A 10 -8.15 14.11 9.69
CA THR A 10 -9.46 13.77 10.24
C THR A 10 -10.57 14.35 9.37
N ALA A 11 -11.53 13.49 8.98
CA ALA A 11 -12.79 13.88 8.38
C ALA A 11 -13.94 13.37 9.25
N THR A 12 -14.50 14.20 10.13
CA THR A 12 -15.43 13.76 11.19
C THR A 12 -16.70 13.08 10.68
N GLY A 13 -17.22 13.49 9.53
CA GLY A 13 -18.44 12.92 8.92
C GLY A 13 -18.33 12.69 7.42
N GLY A 14 -17.13 12.79 6.87
CA GLY A 14 -16.88 12.66 5.43
C GLY A 14 -15.78 11.66 5.14
N ASP A 15 -15.47 11.54 3.86
CA ASP A 15 -14.46 10.64 3.35
C ASP A 15 -13.06 11.29 3.36
N VAL A 16 -12.03 10.47 3.27
CA VAL A 16 -10.66 10.90 2.99
C VAL A 16 -10.18 10.23 1.71
N ASP A 17 -10.02 11.03 0.66
CA ASP A 17 -9.52 10.58 -0.64
C ASP A 17 -8.12 11.15 -0.91
N ILE A 18 -7.14 10.28 -1.12
CA ILE A 18 -5.76 10.69 -1.42
C ILE A 18 -5.31 10.01 -2.69
N THR A 19 -4.88 10.82 -3.66
CA THR A 19 -4.24 10.35 -4.88
C THR A 19 -2.81 10.88 -4.95
N GLY A 20 -1.86 9.99 -5.22
CA GLY A 20 -0.45 10.36 -5.32
C GLY A 20 0.26 9.62 -6.44
N THR A 21 1.06 10.36 -7.21
CA THR A 21 1.86 9.81 -8.32
C THR A 21 3.34 10.14 -8.13
N GLY A 22 4.21 9.14 -8.24
CA GLY A 22 5.66 9.29 -8.26
C GLY A 22 6.13 9.88 -9.60
N SER A 23 7.41 10.24 -9.67
CA SER A 23 7.99 10.79 -10.90
C SER A 23 8.16 9.73 -11.98
N ALA A 24 7.76 10.01 -13.22
CA ALA A 24 8.03 9.13 -14.36
C ALA A 24 9.49 9.22 -14.88
N LEU A 25 10.32 10.07 -14.25
CA LEU A 25 11.69 10.38 -14.70
C LEU A 25 12.75 10.04 -13.64
N ALA A 26 12.35 9.52 -12.48
CA ALA A 26 13.32 9.17 -11.46
C ALA A 26 14.11 7.92 -11.87
N THR A 27 15.39 7.90 -11.51
CA THR A 27 16.30 6.78 -11.78
C THR A 27 16.71 6.05 -10.51
N LEU A 28 16.38 6.60 -9.34
CA LEU A 28 16.83 6.14 -8.03
C LEU A 28 15.71 5.40 -7.27
N ASN A 29 15.81 5.39 -5.94
CA ASN A 29 14.92 4.65 -5.05
C ASN A 29 13.84 5.56 -4.45
N TYR A 30 12.86 4.96 -3.79
CA TYR A 30 11.87 5.65 -2.95
C TYR A 30 11.06 6.71 -3.71
N ASN A 31 10.60 6.35 -4.90
CA ASN A 31 9.76 7.20 -5.72
C ASN A 31 8.28 6.83 -5.55
N GLN A 32 7.77 6.90 -4.31
CA GLN A 32 6.43 6.42 -4.00
C GLN A 32 5.33 7.33 -4.56
N GLY A 33 4.19 6.73 -4.91
CA GLY A 33 2.96 7.46 -5.19
C GLY A 33 2.44 8.16 -3.95
N ILE A 34 2.19 7.37 -2.91
CA ILE A 34 1.80 7.83 -1.57
C ILE A 34 2.77 7.26 -0.54
N PHE A 35 3.30 8.12 0.33
CA PHE A 35 4.09 7.72 1.49
C PHE A 35 3.47 8.26 2.78
N ALA A 36 2.93 7.37 3.62
CA ALA A 36 2.38 7.70 4.92
C ALA A 36 3.25 7.09 6.03
N GLN A 37 3.83 7.94 6.88
CA GLN A 37 4.76 7.52 7.93
C GLN A 37 4.44 8.15 9.28
N GLY A 38 4.27 7.34 10.32
CA GLY A 38 4.05 7.83 11.68
C GLY A 38 2.75 8.63 11.84
N SER A 39 1.76 8.37 10.99
CA SER A 39 0.58 9.22 10.85
C SER A 39 -0.68 8.51 11.34
N THR A 40 -1.73 9.28 11.62
CA THR A 40 -3.07 8.75 11.92
C THR A 40 -4.08 9.39 10.99
N MET A 41 -4.92 8.56 10.38
CA MET A 41 -6.01 8.99 9.51
C MET A 41 -7.31 8.43 10.05
N SER A 42 -8.31 9.29 10.19
CA SER A 42 -9.64 8.91 10.68
C SER A 42 -10.72 9.55 9.83
N ALA A 43 -11.62 8.73 9.31
CA ALA A 43 -12.77 9.20 8.52
C ALA A 43 -14.07 8.66 9.11
N GLY A 44 -15.04 9.54 9.30
CA GLY A 44 -16.43 9.19 9.60
C GLY A 44 -17.09 8.44 8.45
N GLY A 45 -16.59 8.63 7.22
CA GLY A 45 -16.92 7.84 6.04
C GLY A 45 -15.81 6.86 5.64
N ALA A 46 -15.57 6.76 4.34
CA ALA A 46 -14.55 5.90 3.75
C ALA A 46 -13.15 6.55 3.78
N ILE A 47 -12.12 5.71 3.64
CA ILE A 47 -10.76 6.15 3.29
C ILE A 47 -10.38 5.48 1.98
N SER A 48 -10.00 6.28 0.97
CA SER A 48 -9.56 5.80 -0.34
C SER A 48 -8.18 6.34 -0.69
N PHE A 49 -7.21 5.44 -0.88
CA PHE A 49 -5.89 5.80 -1.37
C PHE A 49 -5.67 5.24 -2.77
N THR A 50 -5.24 6.08 -3.70
CA THR A 50 -4.78 5.69 -5.04
C THR A 50 -3.35 6.15 -5.24
N GLY A 51 -2.40 5.21 -5.18
CA GLY A 51 -0.97 5.50 -5.27
C GLY A 51 -0.32 4.86 -6.49
N ASN A 52 0.27 5.67 -7.37
CA ASN A 52 1.09 5.22 -8.48
C ASN A 52 2.56 5.53 -8.18
N GLY A 53 3.36 4.51 -7.90
CA GLY A 53 4.81 4.62 -7.80
C GLY A 53 5.37 5.08 -9.13
N GLY A 54 6.49 5.79 -9.10
CA GLY A 54 7.17 6.21 -10.32
C GLY A 54 8.31 5.26 -10.71
N THR A 55 9.03 5.64 -11.76
CA THR A 55 10.18 4.89 -12.27
C THR A 55 11.33 4.87 -11.26
N GLY A 56 12.30 3.97 -11.44
CA GLY A 56 13.48 3.90 -10.58
C GLY A 56 14.04 2.50 -10.42
N THR A 57 14.78 2.30 -9.33
CA THR A 57 15.43 1.02 -9.02
C THR A 57 14.70 0.25 -7.92
N ASN A 58 14.79 0.68 -6.65
CA ASN A 58 14.23 -0.07 -5.52
C ASN A 58 13.21 0.73 -4.70
N ASN A 59 12.31 0.03 -4.01
CA ASN A 59 11.34 0.60 -3.06
C ASN A 59 10.43 1.69 -3.69
N ASN A 60 10.12 1.57 -4.98
CA ASN A 60 9.27 2.51 -5.70
C ASN A 60 7.80 2.06 -5.60
N HIS A 61 7.23 2.23 -4.41
CA HIS A 61 5.91 1.70 -4.11
C HIS A 61 4.77 2.53 -4.72
N GLY A 62 3.65 1.87 -5.04
CA GLY A 62 2.39 2.59 -5.25
C GLY A 62 1.98 3.35 -3.99
N ILE A 63 1.78 2.59 -2.92
CA ILE A 63 1.45 3.09 -1.59
C ILE A 63 2.43 2.48 -0.58
N GLN A 64 3.01 3.31 0.27
CA GLN A 64 3.78 2.88 1.43
C GLN A 64 3.14 3.39 2.73
N ILE A 65 2.77 2.47 3.61
CA ILE A 65 2.21 2.72 4.94
C ILE A 65 3.20 2.19 5.97
N HIS A 66 3.69 3.08 6.83
CA HIS A 66 4.73 2.75 7.80
C HIS A 66 4.40 3.36 9.16
N SER A 67 4.21 2.55 10.19
CA SER A 67 3.79 3.02 11.52
C SER A 67 2.62 3.99 11.44
N THR A 68 1.62 3.66 10.62
CA THR A 68 0.48 4.54 10.34
C THR A 68 -0.84 3.80 10.60
N ALA A 69 -1.82 4.51 11.16
CA ALA A 69 -3.16 3.99 11.38
C ALA A 69 -4.15 4.62 10.40
N LEU A 70 -4.87 3.79 9.64
CA LEU A 70 -5.99 4.18 8.80
C LEU A 70 -7.29 3.65 9.43
N ASN A 71 -8.16 4.56 9.86
CA ASN A 71 -9.40 4.24 10.56
C ASN A 71 -10.61 4.80 9.79
N ALA A 72 -11.17 3.98 8.90
CA ALA A 72 -12.40 4.30 8.21
C ALA A 72 -13.59 3.70 8.98
N THR A 73 -14.59 4.54 9.26
CA THR A 73 -15.86 4.05 9.78
C THR A 73 -16.67 3.36 8.67
N GLY A 74 -16.48 3.78 7.42
CA GLY A 74 -16.98 3.13 6.20
C GLY A 74 -15.99 2.11 5.62
N ALA A 75 -15.90 2.03 4.29
CA ALA A 75 -14.96 1.17 3.59
C ALA A 75 -13.52 1.71 3.63
N LEU A 76 -12.54 0.81 3.62
CA LEU A 76 -11.15 1.13 3.39
C LEU A 76 -10.73 0.59 2.02
N THR A 77 -10.41 1.48 1.09
CA THR A 77 -10.00 1.14 -0.27
C THR A 77 -8.58 1.61 -0.53
N LEU A 78 -7.67 0.69 -0.84
CA LEU A 78 -6.29 0.99 -1.18
C LEU A 78 -5.99 0.43 -2.57
N THR A 79 -5.58 1.28 -3.51
CA THR A 79 -5.09 0.84 -4.82
C THR A 79 -3.68 1.37 -5.02
N GLY A 80 -2.71 0.47 -4.99
CA GLY A 80 -1.29 0.80 -5.14
C GLY A 80 -0.68 0.10 -6.34
N THR A 81 -0.05 0.86 -7.23
CA THR A 81 0.66 0.34 -8.41
C THR A 81 2.10 0.81 -8.37
N ALA A 82 3.06 -0.10 -8.30
CA ALA A 82 4.45 0.21 -8.57
C ALA A 82 4.70 0.20 -10.09
N ASP A 83 5.57 1.09 -10.57
CA ASP A 83 5.79 1.24 -12.01
C ASP A 83 6.48 0.00 -12.61
N ALA A 84 5.95 -0.49 -13.74
CA ALA A 84 6.43 -1.69 -14.41
C ALA A 84 7.87 -1.54 -14.96
N SER A 85 8.35 -0.31 -15.18
CA SER A 85 9.71 -0.03 -15.65
C SER A 85 10.76 -0.02 -14.53
N THR A 86 10.34 -0.20 -13.28
CA THR A 86 11.30 -0.37 -12.18
C THR A 86 12.16 -1.62 -12.40
N SER A 87 13.42 -1.56 -11.96
CA SER A 87 14.43 -2.58 -12.34
C SER A 87 15.04 -3.36 -11.16
N GLY A 88 14.83 -2.88 -9.94
CA GLY A 88 15.42 -3.44 -8.74
C GLY A 88 14.48 -4.35 -7.97
N THR A 89 14.48 -4.18 -6.65
CA THR A 89 13.73 -5.02 -5.70
C THR A 89 12.79 -4.20 -4.84
N LEU A 90 11.83 -4.88 -4.22
CA LEU A 90 10.85 -4.28 -3.31
C LEU A 90 10.00 -3.17 -3.95
N ASN A 91 9.80 -3.19 -5.27
CA ASN A 91 8.85 -2.30 -5.94
C ASN A 91 7.44 -2.87 -5.78
N CYS A 92 6.88 -2.70 -4.58
CA CYS A 92 5.57 -3.26 -4.25
C CYS A 92 4.43 -2.32 -4.64
N GLY A 93 3.30 -2.85 -5.10
CA GLY A 93 2.11 -2.03 -5.29
C GLY A 93 1.68 -1.36 -3.99
N ILE A 94 1.54 -2.17 -2.94
CA ILE A 94 1.27 -1.71 -1.57
C ILE A 94 2.29 -2.32 -0.62
N TYR A 95 2.94 -1.49 0.19
CA TYR A 95 3.89 -1.91 1.22
C TYR A 95 3.44 -1.39 2.59
N ILE A 96 3.09 -2.30 3.51
CA ILE A 96 2.58 -1.97 4.85
C ILE A 96 3.52 -2.56 5.89
N SER A 97 3.98 -1.73 6.83
CA SER A 97 5.03 -2.11 7.77
C SER A 97 4.95 -1.43 9.13
N ASN A 98 5.72 -1.96 10.08
CA ASN A 98 6.00 -1.38 11.40
C ASN A 98 4.75 -1.03 12.19
N SER A 99 3.99 -2.06 12.54
CA SER A 99 2.84 -1.99 13.44
C SER A 99 1.75 -1.02 12.95
N SER A 100 1.56 -0.98 11.62
CA SER A 100 0.48 -0.20 11.01
C SER A 100 -0.88 -0.80 11.32
N THR A 101 -1.93 0.02 11.26
CA THR A 101 -3.31 -0.41 11.49
C THR A 101 -4.18 -0.09 10.28
N LEU A 102 -4.92 -1.07 9.76
CA LEU A 102 -5.89 -0.90 8.68
C LEU A 102 -7.29 -1.31 9.14
N ASN A 103 -8.17 -0.34 9.34
CA ASN A 103 -9.55 -0.57 9.77
C ASN A 103 -10.54 0.04 8.78
N GLY A 104 -11.47 -0.78 8.29
CA GLY A 104 -12.56 -0.42 7.38
C GLY A 104 -13.84 -1.13 7.80
N ALA A 105 -14.52 -0.59 8.81
CA ALA A 105 -15.53 -1.33 9.58
C ALA A 105 -16.95 -1.31 9.00
N GLY A 106 -17.26 -0.41 8.07
CA GLY A 106 -18.65 -0.10 7.67
C GLY A 106 -18.98 -0.30 6.19
N GLY A 107 -18.18 -1.08 5.45
CA GLY A 107 -18.43 -1.34 4.04
C GLY A 107 -17.54 -2.44 3.46
N VAL A 108 -17.69 -2.72 2.17
CA VAL A 108 -16.81 -3.63 1.44
C VAL A 108 -15.46 -2.93 1.24
N SER A 109 -14.44 -3.44 1.90
CA SER A 109 -13.09 -2.91 1.80
C SER A 109 -12.30 -3.70 0.76
N VAL A 110 -11.43 -3.04 0.00
CA VAL A 110 -10.62 -3.68 -1.03
C VAL A 110 -9.22 -3.09 -1.03
N VAL A 111 -8.22 -3.94 -0.95
CA VAL A 111 -6.80 -3.59 -1.01
C VAL A 111 -6.24 -4.27 -2.25
N THR A 112 -5.99 -3.47 -3.28
CA THR A 112 -5.48 -3.94 -4.57
C THR A 112 -4.06 -3.43 -4.77
N GLY A 113 -3.12 -4.34 -5.03
CA GLY A 113 -1.72 -4.01 -5.21
C GLY A 113 -1.12 -4.62 -6.47
N PHE A 114 -0.46 -3.81 -7.29
CA PHE A 114 0.27 -4.23 -8.48
C PHE A 114 1.78 -3.95 -8.30
N GLY A 115 2.59 -5.00 -8.24
CA GLY A 115 4.04 -4.90 -8.14
C GLY A 115 4.65 -4.36 -9.43
N GLY A 116 5.80 -3.69 -9.31
CA GLY A 116 6.59 -3.20 -10.43
C GLY A 116 7.50 -4.28 -10.99
N GLY A 117 8.23 -3.97 -12.06
CA GLY A 117 9.24 -4.86 -12.60
C GLY A 117 10.48 -4.99 -11.72
N GLY A 118 11.36 -5.91 -12.11
CA GLY A 118 12.73 -5.99 -11.62
C GLY A 118 13.22 -7.41 -11.38
N THR A 119 13.87 -7.61 -10.23
CA THR A 119 14.65 -8.84 -9.97
C THR A 119 14.25 -9.57 -8.70
N GLY A 120 13.32 -9.05 -7.90
CA GLY A 120 12.83 -9.78 -6.72
C GLY A 120 12.03 -8.96 -5.71
N LYS A 121 11.16 -9.65 -4.98
CA LYS A 121 10.29 -9.08 -3.92
C LYS A 121 9.40 -7.92 -4.39
N ASN A 122 9.07 -7.89 -5.69
CA ASN A 122 8.19 -6.90 -6.29
C ASN A 122 6.73 -7.35 -6.16
N HIS A 123 6.24 -7.36 -4.92
CA HIS A 123 4.93 -7.91 -4.57
C HIS A 123 3.79 -6.99 -5.02
N GLY A 124 2.62 -7.55 -5.34
CA GLY A 124 1.41 -6.75 -5.41
C GLY A 124 1.15 -6.04 -4.10
N ILE A 125 1.05 -6.83 -3.03
CA ILE A 125 0.86 -6.37 -1.66
C ILE A 125 1.92 -7.05 -0.80
N TYR A 126 2.60 -6.29 0.04
CA TYR A 126 3.46 -6.78 1.11
C TYR A 126 3.00 -6.16 2.43
N MET A 127 2.78 -7.00 3.44
CA MET A 127 2.33 -6.60 4.76
C MET A 127 3.16 -7.32 5.82
N THR A 128 3.72 -6.59 6.78
CA THR A 128 4.45 -7.22 7.90
C THR A 128 3.49 -7.80 8.93
N ARG A 129 3.91 -8.87 9.60
CA ARG A 129 3.13 -9.62 10.59
C ARG A 129 2.57 -8.80 11.74
N ASP A 130 3.23 -7.70 12.10
CA ASP A 130 2.79 -6.79 13.17
C ASP A 130 1.72 -5.79 12.71
N THR A 131 1.29 -5.83 11.45
CA THR A 131 0.16 -5.03 10.97
C THR A 131 -1.15 -5.56 11.57
N SER A 132 -1.90 -4.68 12.24
CA SER A 132 -3.24 -4.97 12.72
C SER A 132 -4.28 -4.62 11.64
N THR A 133 -5.26 -5.48 11.39
CA THR A 133 -6.32 -5.14 10.43
C THR A 133 -7.65 -5.81 10.75
N SER A 134 -8.74 -5.08 10.47
CA SER A 134 -10.11 -5.63 10.46
C SER A 134 -10.44 -6.36 9.16
N LEU A 135 -9.57 -6.26 8.15
CA LEU A 135 -9.76 -6.83 6.81
C LEU A 135 -9.52 -8.36 6.82
N THR A 136 -10.18 -9.01 5.88
CA THR A 136 -10.16 -10.46 5.67
C THR A 136 -9.49 -10.81 4.35
N GLU A 137 -9.10 -12.08 4.18
CA GLU A 137 -8.39 -12.54 2.97
C GLU A 137 -9.04 -12.14 1.63
N PRO A 138 -10.37 -12.23 1.46
CA PRO A 138 -11.02 -11.81 0.22
C PRO A 138 -10.86 -10.32 -0.13
N ASP A 139 -10.50 -9.49 0.85
CA ASP A 139 -10.34 -8.05 0.65
C ASP A 139 -9.00 -7.71 -0.02
N PHE A 140 -8.07 -8.67 -0.13
CA PHE A 140 -6.73 -8.44 -0.67
C PHE A 140 -6.57 -9.05 -2.07
N VAL A 141 -6.28 -8.20 -3.05
CA VAL A 141 -6.02 -8.59 -4.43
C VAL A 141 -4.63 -8.12 -4.85
N GLY A 142 -3.64 -9.00 -4.78
CA GLY A 142 -2.28 -8.72 -5.24
C GLY A 142 -2.05 -9.20 -6.67
N THR A 143 -1.20 -8.52 -7.42
CA THR A 143 -0.51 -9.08 -8.59
C THR A 143 0.96 -8.66 -8.52
N ALA A 144 1.88 -9.61 -8.45
CA ALA A 144 3.30 -9.33 -8.48
C ALA A 144 3.75 -8.89 -9.87
N GLY A 145 4.79 -8.07 -9.96
CA GLY A 145 5.24 -7.51 -11.22
C GLY A 145 6.24 -8.37 -12.00
N ASP A 146 6.92 -9.33 -11.35
CA ASP A 146 7.90 -10.22 -12.01
C ASP A 146 7.40 -11.67 -12.15
N PRO A 147 7.75 -12.37 -13.25
CA PRO A 147 7.52 -13.81 -13.39
C PRO A 147 8.21 -14.58 -12.25
N GLY A 148 7.42 -15.29 -11.44
CA GLY A 148 7.93 -16.15 -10.36
C GLY A 148 8.06 -15.46 -8.99
N ALA A 149 7.69 -14.19 -8.86
CA ALA A 149 7.43 -13.58 -7.56
C ALA A 149 5.97 -13.83 -7.18
N PRO A 150 5.65 -14.72 -6.24
CA PRO A 150 4.27 -14.87 -5.82
C PRO A 150 3.78 -13.63 -5.04
N ASN A 151 2.47 -13.35 -5.13
CA ASN A 151 1.80 -12.44 -4.21
C ASN A 151 2.03 -12.91 -2.78
N SER A 152 2.52 -12.07 -1.88
CA SER A 152 2.75 -12.47 -0.48
C SER A 152 1.88 -11.66 0.47
N LEU A 153 0.80 -12.25 0.95
CA LEU A 153 0.18 -11.77 2.18
C LEU A 153 0.79 -12.55 3.35
N ASP A 154 1.75 -11.97 4.05
CA ASP A 154 2.43 -12.62 5.18
C ASP A 154 1.78 -12.24 6.52
N ARG A 155 0.61 -12.81 6.81
CA ARG A 155 -0.09 -12.60 8.10
C ARG A 155 0.41 -13.51 9.23
N ALA A 156 1.23 -14.54 8.96
CA ALA A 156 1.53 -15.61 9.92
C ALA A 156 2.99 -16.11 9.96
N GLY A 157 3.93 -15.56 9.19
CA GLY A 157 5.29 -16.11 9.06
C GLY A 157 5.37 -17.38 8.20
N THR A 158 4.23 -17.82 7.65
CA THR A 158 4.17 -18.66 6.46
C THR A 158 3.75 -17.74 5.33
N HIS A 159 4.59 -17.62 4.30
CA HIS A 159 4.22 -16.91 3.07
C HIS A 159 2.96 -17.58 2.51
N SER A 160 1.78 -17.04 2.80
CA SER A 160 0.55 -17.46 2.15
C SER A 160 0.59 -16.84 0.76
N TYR A 161 1.12 -17.60 -0.18
CA TYR A 161 1.07 -17.26 -1.58
C TYR A 161 -0.37 -17.45 -2.06
N PHE A 162 -1.02 -16.36 -2.48
CA PHE A 162 -2.26 -16.48 -3.24
C PHE A 162 -1.88 -16.77 -4.69
N ASN A 163 -2.38 -17.91 -5.19
CA ASN A 163 -2.30 -18.26 -6.62
C ASN A 163 -3.05 -17.24 -7.47
#